data_AF-A0A812TSX1-F1
#
_entry.id   AF-A0A812TSX1-F1
#
_cell.length_a   1.000
_cell.length_b   1.000
_cell.length_c   1.000
_cell.angle_alpha   90.00
_cell.angle_beta   90.00
_cell.angle_gamma   90.00
#
_symmetry.space_group_name_H-M   'P 1'
#
loop_
_entity.id
_entity.type
_entity.pdbx_description
1 polymer ?
#
loop_
_entity_poly.entity_id
_entity_poly.type
_entity_poly.pdbx_seq_one_letter_code
_entity_poly.pdbx_strand_id
1 'polypeptide(L)'
;MYLLLHSEMVASLREQGSEQAEAKLRSTGFATGLRLITRLTASKIPITTERMVMKFVCKELWTYLFNKPASRLQVDKQGRYLIQDHAFRWLQSFPVLSADAPRSVNSTASQEASVLSELQELTALHLALPCGVLQGALFGLGLERRVAADATLPSVTFTVAQATPSMASGADAGAAAPSEASLNL
;
A
#
# COMPACT_ATOMS: atom_id res chain seq x y z
N MET A 1 1.59 -11.97 -18.28
CA MET A 1 3.06 -11.96 -18.22
C MET A 1 3.58 -11.38 -16.90
N TYR A 2 3.21 -10.16 -16.50
CA TYR A 2 3.67 -9.55 -15.23
C TYR A 2 3.33 -10.34 -13.95
N LEU A 3 2.19 -11.04 -13.94
CA LEU A 3 1.75 -11.85 -12.79
C LEU A 3 2.70 -13.00 -12.46
N LEU A 4 3.19 -13.70 -13.49
CA LEU A 4 4.09 -14.84 -13.32
C LEU A 4 5.48 -14.38 -12.88
N LEU A 5 5.97 -13.27 -13.43
CA LEU A 5 7.24 -12.71 -12.96
C LEU A 5 7.15 -12.28 -11.49
N HIS A 6 6.04 -11.65 -11.11
CA HIS A 6 5.82 -11.26 -9.72
C HIS A 6 5.76 -12.46 -8.78
N SER A 7 5.06 -13.55 -9.16
CA SER A 7 5.01 -14.77 -8.34
C SER A 7 6.38 -15.41 -8.16
N GLU A 8 7.18 -15.50 -9.23
CA GLU A 8 8.55 -16.01 -9.15
C GLU A 8 9.47 -15.12 -8.30
N MET A 9 9.33 -13.80 -8.42
CA MET A 9 10.07 -12.87 -7.57
C MET A 9 9.73 -13.05 -6.08
N VAL A 10 8.45 -13.19 -5.75
CA VAL A 10 8.01 -13.44 -4.37
C VAL A 10 8.51 -14.79 -3.88
N ALA A 11 8.43 -15.84 -4.70
CA ALA A 11 8.92 -17.17 -4.35
C ALA A 11 10.43 -17.18 -4.06
N SER A 12 11.23 -16.58 -4.95
CA SER A 12 12.69 -16.51 -4.79
C SER A 12 13.13 -15.66 -3.60
N LEU A 13 12.42 -14.55 -3.32
CA LEU A 13 12.74 -13.71 -2.17
C LEU A 13 12.30 -14.34 -0.85
N ARG A 14 11.19 -15.10 -0.84
CA ARG A 14 10.72 -15.80 0.36
C ARG A 14 11.77 -16.76 0.92
N GLU A 15 12.58 -17.39 0.07
CA GLU A 15 13.68 -18.27 0.49
C GLU A 15 14.76 -17.55 1.31
N GLN A 16 14.88 -16.23 1.18
CA GLN A 16 15.87 -15.40 1.89
C GLN A 16 15.36 -14.89 3.24
N GLY A 17 14.08 -15.10 3.55
CA GLY A 17 13.41 -14.62 4.77
C GLY A 17 12.31 -13.61 4.47
N SER A 18 11.15 -13.79 5.10
CA SER A 18 9.92 -13.05 4.79
C SER A 18 10.03 -11.53 4.98
N GLU A 19 10.61 -11.09 6.10
CA GLU A 19 10.75 -9.66 6.39
C GLU A 19 11.68 -8.95 5.39
N GLN A 20 12.79 -9.61 5.01
CA GLN A 20 13.73 -9.08 4.01
C GLN A 20 13.10 -9.06 2.62
N ALA A 21 12.34 -10.11 2.28
CA ALA A 21 11.60 -10.20 1.04
C ALA A 21 10.59 -9.04 0.92
N GLU A 22 9.80 -8.80 1.97
CA GLU A 22 8.83 -7.70 2.01
C GLU A 22 9.51 -6.34 1.80
N ALA A 23 10.58 -6.07 2.55
CA ALA A 23 11.33 -4.81 2.44
C ALA A 23 11.92 -4.62 1.04
N LYS A 24 12.46 -5.68 0.43
CA LYS A 24 13.04 -5.65 -0.91
C LYS A 24 11.98 -5.44 -2.00
N LEU A 25 10.86 -6.14 -1.90
CA LEU A 25 9.71 -5.96 -2.80
C LEU A 25 9.18 -4.53 -2.70
N ARG A 26 9.04 -4.01 -1.48
CA ARG A 26 8.56 -2.65 -1.25
C ARG A 26 9.49 -1.59 -1.84
N SER A 27 10.80 -1.73 -1.64
CA SER A 27 11.82 -0.82 -2.21
C SER A 27 11.82 -0.86 -3.75
N THR A 28 11.73 -2.06 -4.32
CA THR A 28 11.61 -2.25 -5.78
C THR A 28 10.34 -1.62 -6.32
N GLY A 29 9.23 -1.80 -5.60
CA GLY A 29 7.95 -1.17 -5.90
C GLY A 29 8.05 0.35 -5.86
N PHE A 30 8.68 0.91 -4.83
CA PHE A 30 8.88 2.35 -4.68
C PHE A 30 9.62 2.96 -5.87
N ALA A 31 10.78 2.39 -6.23
CA ALA A 31 11.56 2.86 -7.38
C ALA A 31 10.76 2.76 -8.69
N THR A 32 9.98 1.69 -8.84
CA THR A 32 9.10 1.48 -10.01
C THR A 32 8.00 2.54 -10.05
N GLY A 33 7.29 2.76 -8.95
CA GLY A 33 6.22 3.75 -8.84
C GLY A 33 6.69 5.18 -9.15
N LEU A 34 7.88 5.54 -8.66
CA LEU A 34 8.49 6.85 -8.95
C LEU A 34 8.80 7.03 -10.44
N ARG A 35 9.34 5.99 -11.09
CA ARG A 35 9.61 6.02 -12.54
C ARG A 35 8.33 6.02 -13.38
N LEU A 36 7.30 5.31 -12.92
CA LEU A 36 6.01 5.29 -13.60
C LEU A 36 5.35 6.66 -13.53
N ILE A 37 5.35 7.29 -12.36
CA ILE A 37 4.63 8.55 -12.20
C ILE A 37 5.29 9.68 -12.98
N THR A 38 6.62 9.78 -12.95
CA THR A 38 7.38 10.75 -13.76
C THR A 38 7.06 10.64 -15.26
N ARG A 39 6.89 9.41 -15.77
CA ARG A 39 6.46 9.19 -17.16
C ARG A 39 5.00 9.55 -17.39
N LEU A 40 4.10 9.15 -16.49
CA LEU A 40 2.65 9.37 -16.65
C LEU A 40 2.25 10.83 -16.48
N THR A 41 3.05 11.65 -15.77
CA THR A 41 2.81 13.08 -15.57
C THR A 41 3.59 13.97 -16.56
N ALA A 42 4.57 13.44 -17.29
CA ALA A 42 5.41 14.20 -18.22
C ALA A 42 4.63 15.02 -19.26
N SER A 43 3.44 14.57 -19.65
CA SER A 43 2.61 15.22 -20.68
C SER A 43 1.30 15.82 -20.13
N LYS A 44 1.15 15.92 -18.80
CA LYS A 44 -0.13 16.28 -18.17
C LYS A 44 -0.05 17.58 -17.37
N ILE A 45 -1.22 18.22 -17.24
CA ILE A 45 -1.44 19.42 -16.42
C ILE A 45 -0.97 19.14 -14.97
N PRO A 46 -0.33 20.12 -14.30
CA PRO A 46 0.15 19.95 -12.94
C PRO A 46 -0.95 19.45 -12.00
N ILE A 47 -0.65 18.38 -11.26
CA ILE A 47 -1.54 17.87 -10.23
C ILE A 47 -1.30 18.70 -8.97
N THR A 48 -2.20 19.64 -8.69
CA THR A 48 -1.99 20.68 -7.67
C THR A 48 -2.60 20.37 -6.31
N THR A 49 -3.56 19.44 -6.24
CA THR A 49 -4.28 19.15 -4.99
C THR A 49 -4.24 17.67 -4.64
N GLU A 50 -4.23 17.34 -3.34
CA GLU A 50 -4.24 15.96 -2.84
C GLU A 50 -5.42 15.13 -3.40
N ARG A 51 -6.60 15.76 -3.53
CA ARG A 51 -7.77 15.14 -4.14
C ARG A 51 -7.54 14.77 -5.61
N MET A 52 -6.84 15.61 -6.37
CA MET A 52 -6.49 15.31 -7.77
C MET A 52 -5.45 14.20 -7.85
N VAL A 53 -4.45 14.20 -6.95
CA VAL A 53 -3.46 13.11 -6.84
C VAL A 53 -4.17 11.77 -6.64
N MET A 54 -5.08 11.70 -5.67
CA MET A 54 -5.74 10.43 -5.35
C MET A 54 -6.64 9.95 -6.51
N LYS A 55 -7.35 10.87 -7.17
CA LYS A 55 -8.12 10.55 -8.37
C LYS A 55 -7.24 10.07 -9.52
N PHE A 56 -6.08 10.69 -9.71
CA PHE A 56 -5.10 10.30 -10.71
C PHE A 56 -4.58 8.89 -10.44
N VAL A 57 -4.20 8.60 -9.19
CA VAL A 57 -3.73 7.26 -8.79
C VAL A 57 -4.81 6.20 -9.05
N CYS A 58 -6.05 6.43 -8.63
CA CYS A 58 -7.14 5.47 -8.80
C CYS A 58 -7.57 5.25 -10.26
N LYS A 59 -7.35 6.22 -11.15
CA LYS A 59 -7.77 6.15 -12.56
C LYS A 59 -6.64 5.84 -13.52
N GLU A 60 -5.56 6.62 -13.48
CA GLU A 60 -4.48 6.55 -14.45
C GLU A 60 -3.46 5.47 -14.05
N LEU A 61 -2.90 5.58 -12.84
CA LEU A 61 -1.91 4.61 -12.37
C LEU A 61 -2.53 3.22 -12.21
N TRP A 62 -3.73 3.13 -11.63
CA TRP A 62 -4.43 1.85 -11.45
C TRP A 62 -4.73 1.18 -12.79
N THR A 63 -5.23 1.94 -13.77
CA THR A 63 -5.52 1.39 -15.10
C THR A 63 -4.23 0.96 -15.80
N TYR A 64 -3.14 1.71 -15.65
CA TYR A 64 -1.85 1.32 -16.20
C TYR A 64 -1.32 -0.01 -15.62
N LEU A 65 -1.47 -0.22 -14.31
CA LEU A 65 -0.96 -1.43 -13.63
C LEU A 65 -1.87 -2.66 -13.78
N PHE A 66 -3.18 -2.47 -13.67
CA PHE A 66 -4.15 -3.56 -13.53
C PHE A 66 -5.13 -3.67 -14.70
N ASN A 67 -4.98 -2.79 -15.70
CA ASN A 67 -5.88 -2.67 -16.85
C ASN A 67 -7.35 -2.48 -16.44
N LYS A 68 -7.56 -1.78 -15.32
CA LYS A 68 -8.87 -1.39 -14.76
C LYS A 68 -8.72 -0.25 -13.75
N PRO A 69 -9.75 0.59 -13.56
CA PRO A 69 -9.76 1.57 -12.48
C PRO A 69 -9.94 0.90 -11.11
N ALA A 70 -9.55 1.59 -10.05
CA ALA A 70 -9.87 1.18 -8.68
C ALA A 70 -11.40 1.18 -8.48
N SER A 71 -11.91 0.24 -7.69
CA SER A 71 -13.36 0.07 -7.52
C SER A 71 -13.97 1.17 -6.66
N ARG A 72 -13.29 1.57 -5.59
CA ARG A 72 -13.79 2.60 -4.68
C ARG A 72 -12.64 3.38 -4.06
N LEU A 73 -12.87 4.68 -3.88
CA LEU A 73 -12.02 5.57 -3.08
C LEU A 73 -12.86 6.13 -1.94
N GLN A 74 -12.45 5.87 -0.70
CA GLN A 74 -13.09 6.44 0.49
C GLN A 74 -12.09 7.31 1.25
N VAL A 75 -12.60 8.27 2.03
CA VAL A 75 -11.80 9.05 2.97
C VAL A 75 -12.34 8.77 4.36
N ASP A 76 -11.48 8.30 5.25
CA ASP A 76 -11.83 8.07 6.65
C ASP A 76 -12.02 9.41 7.38
N LYS A 77 -12.73 9.39 8.51
CA LYS A 77 -12.87 10.54 9.42
C LYS A 77 -11.51 11.06 9.91
N GLN A 78 -10.51 10.20 9.92
CA GLN A 78 -9.12 10.50 10.29
C GLN A 78 -8.29 11.06 9.12
N GLY A 79 -8.91 11.33 7.96
CA GLY A 79 -8.22 11.87 6.78
C GLY A 79 -7.35 10.86 6.03
N ARG A 80 -7.51 9.56 6.28
CA ARG A 80 -6.84 8.47 5.54
C ARG A 80 -7.62 8.15 4.27
N TYR A 81 -6.92 7.85 3.18
CA TYR A 81 -7.59 7.42 1.94
C TYR A 81 -7.59 5.90 1.85
N LEU A 82 -8.75 5.32 1.59
CA LEU A 82 -8.92 3.89 1.38
C LEU A 82 -9.21 3.64 -0.11
N ILE A 83 -8.26 3.03 -0.79
CA ILE A 83 -8.41 2.58 -2.18
C ILE A 83 -8.80 1.11 -2.15
N GLN A 84 -10.02 0.80 -2.55
CA GLN A 84 -10.53 -0.56 -2.57
C GLN A 84 -10.60 -1.10 -3.99
N ASP A 85 -10.21 -2.36 -4.13
CA ASP A 85 -10.31 -3.14 -5.33
C ASP A 85 -11.04 -4.45 -5.02
N HIS A 86 -12.24 -4.65 -5.59
CA HIS A 86 -13.08 -5.82 -5.29
C HIS A 86 -12.65 -7.12 -6.00
N ALA A 87 -11.73 -7.02 -6.97
CA ALA A 87 -11.36 -8.14 -7.83
C ALA A 87 -9.89 -8.04 -8.22
N PHE A 88 -9.01 -8.01 -7.22
CA PHE A 88 -7.60 -7.65 -7.43
C PHE A 88 -6.90 -8.72 -8.28
N ARG A 89 -6.63 -8.40 -9.56
CA ARG A 89 -6.15 -9.36 -10.57
C ARG A 89 -4.86 -10.06 -10.16
N TRP A 90 -4.00 -9.41 -9.37
CA TRP A 90 -2.74 -9.99 -8.93
C TRP A 90 -2.90 -11.10 -7.90
N LEU A 91 -4.00 -11.13 -7.13
CA LEU A 91 -4.29 -12.21 -6.18
C LEU A 91 -5.20 -13.31 -6.77
N GLN A 92 -5.94 -13.00 -7.84
CA GLN A 92 -6.83 -13.97 -8.50
C GLN A 92 -6.12 -15.14 -9.18
N SER A 93 -4.84 -14.99 -9.55
CA SER A 93 -4.06 -16.05 -10.20
C SER A 93 -3.47 -17.07 -9.22
N PHE A 94 -3.70 -16.93 -7.91
CA PHE A 94 -3.18 -17.88 -6.93
C PHE A 94 -4.27 -18.88 -6.51
N PRO A 95 -4.19 -20.14 -6.98
CA PRO A 95 -5.17 -21.17 -6.62
C PRO A 95 -5.16 -21.49 -5.11
N VAL A 96 -4.04 -21.29 -4.42
CA VAL A 96 -3.91 -21.45 -2.95
C VAL A 96 -4.74 -20.40 -2.18
N LEU A 97 -4.94 -19.21 -2.75
CA LEU A 97 -5.73 -18.12 -2.17
C LEU A 97 -7.20 -18.19 -2.60
N SER A 98 -7.51 -18.98 -3.63
CA SER A 98 -8.90 -19.27 -4.00
C SER A 98 -9.51 -20.23 -2.99
N ALA A 99 -10.78 -20.01 -2.63
CA ALA A 99 -11.51 -20.81 -1.65
C ALA A 99 -11.65 -22.31 -2.01
N ASP A 100 -11.18 -22.69 -3.20
CA ASP A 100 -11.21 -24.04 -3.78
C ASP A 100 -9.86 -24.78 -3.67
N ALA A 101 -8.86 -24.22 -2.97
CA ALA A 101 -7.69 -25.01 -2.56
C ALA A 101 -8.20 -26.28 -1.82
N PRO A 102 -7.65 -27.48 -2.10
CA PRO A 102 -8.15 -28.72 -1.54
C PRO A 102 -8.05 -28.66 -0.01
N ARG A 103 -9.15 -28.26 0.63
CA ARG A 103 -9.32 -28.33 2.07
C ARG A 103 -9.26 -29.81 2.40
N SER A 104 -8.13 -30.25 2.96
CA SER A 104 -8.04 -31.57 3.57
C SER A 104 -9.19 -31.66 4.58
N VAL A 105 -10.17 -32.53 4.30
CA VAL A 105 -11.46 -32.67 5.00
C VAL A 105 -11.27 -33.18 6.45
N ASN A 106 -10.02 -33.27 6.92
CA ASN A 106 -9.61 -33.82 8.23
C ASN A 106 -8.90 -32.78 9.13
N SER A 107 -9.00 -31.47 8.84
CA SER A 107 -8.22 -30.44 9.53
C SER A 107 -8.82 -30.08 10.90
N THR A 108 -8.01 -30.16 11.96
CA THR A 108 -8.36 -29.68 13.30
C THR A 108 -8.33 -28.15 13.36
N ALA A 109 -9.06 -27.51 14.30
CA ALA A 109 -9.06 -26.05 14.46
C ALA A 109 -7.65 -25.43 14.61
N SER A 110 -6.70 -26.18 15.16
CA SER A 110 -5.27 -25.85 15.25
C SER A 110 -4.52 -25.84 13.91
N GLN A 111 -4.93 -26.67 12.95
CA GLN A 111 -4.37 -26.73 11.59
C GLN A 111 -4.93 -25.61 10.70
N GLU A 112 -6.18 -25.19 10.93
CA GLU A 112 -6.75 -24.05 10.20
C GLU A 112 -6.05 -22.74 10.56
N ALA A 113 -5.73 -22.53 11.85
CA ALA A 113 -5.03 -21.34 12.32
C ALA A 113 -3.60 -21.20 11.72
N SER A 114 -2.88 -22.31 11.56
CA SER A 114 -1.54 -22.30 10.96
C SER A 114 -1.58 -22.00 9.47
N VAL A 115 -2.54 -22.59 8.73
CA VAL A 115 -2.74 -22.30 7.30
C VAL A 115 -3.16 -20.84 7.08
N LEU A 116 -4.04 -20.28 7.93
CA LEU A 116 -4.44 -18.88 7.84
C LEU A 116 -3.26 -17.91 8.03
N SER A 117 -2.34 -18.22 8.95
CA SER A 117 -1.14 -17.42 9.17
C SER A 117 -0.22 -17.42 7.96
N GLU A 118 0.03 -18.58 7.35
CA GLU A 118 0.85 -18.69 6.12
C GLU A 118 0.21 -17.95 4.94
N LEU A 119 -1.12 -18.06 4.79
CA LEU A 119 -1.86 -17.33 3.75
C LEU A 119 -1.77 -15.82 3.94
N GLN A 120 -1.87 -15.33 5.18
CA GLN A 120 -1.76 -13.91 5.48
C GLN A 120 -0.35 -13.39 5.15
N GLU A 121 0.69 -14.15 5.49
CA GLU A 121 2.08 -13.80 5.18
C GLU A 121 2.34 -13.78 3.66
N LEU A 122 1.92 -14.82 2.94
CA LEU A 122 2.01 -14.86 1.48
C LEU A 122 1.25 -13.69 0.85
N THR A 123 0.08 -13.35 1.38
CA THR A 123 -0.71 -12.23 0.88
C THR A 123 0.00 -10.90 1.13
N ALA A 124 0.61 -10.71 2.30
CA ALA A 124 1.40 -9.53 2.60
C ALA A 124 2.58 -9.36 1.64
N LEU A 125 3.31 -10.44 1.35
CA LEU A 125 4.41 -10.43 0.38
C LEU A 125 3.93 -10.02 -1.02
N HIS A 126 2.81 -10.57 -1.49
CA HIS A 126 2.25 -10.22 -2.79
C HIS A 126 1.74 -8.77 -2.85
N LEU A 127 1.36 -8.20 -1.71
CA LEU A 127 0.91 -6.81 -1.61
C LEU A 127 2.05 -5.83 -1.32
N ALA A 128 3.23 -6.31 -0.94
CA ALA A 128 4.39 -5.46 -0.66
C ALA A 128 4.82 -4.65 -1.89
N LEU A 129 4.90 -5.29 -3.06
CA LEU A 129 5.24 -4.62 -4.32
C LEU A 129 4.22 -3.53 -4.70
N PRO A 130 2.90 -3.80 -4.80
CA PRO A 130 1.93 -2.76 -5.15
C PRO A 130 1.85 -1.66 -4.08
N CYS A 131 2.04 -1.96 -2.79
CA CYS A 131 2.17 -0.94 -1.75
C CYS A 131 3.37 -0.01 -2.02
N GLY A 132 4.52 -0.57 -2.36
CA GLY A 132 5.72 0.18 -2.73
C GLY A 132 5.46 1.06 -3.96
N VAL A 133 4.83 0.52 -5.01
CA VAL A 133 4.50 1.27 -6.24
C VAL A 133 3.60 2.46 -5.93
N LEU A 134 2.55 2.27 -5.13
CA LEU A 134 1.67 3.37 -4.72
C LEU A 134 2.42 4.41 -3.90
N GLN A 135 3.25 3.98 -2.95
CA GLN A 135 4.05 4.90 -2.14
C GLN A 135 5.02 5.74 -2.99
N GLY A 136 5.74 5.10 -3.92
CA GLY A 136 6.67 5.80 -4.83
C GLY A 136 5.97 6.75 -5.79
N ALA A 137 4.79 6.36 -6.28
CA ALA A 137 3.98 7.24 -7.13
C ALA A 137 3.46 8.46 -6.36
N LEU A 138 2.95 8.26 -5.14
CA LEU A 138 2.50 9.37 -4.28
C LEU A 138 3.66 10.32 -3.94
N PHE A 139 4.83 9.77 -3.61
CA PHE A 139 6.04 10.55 -3.36
C PHE A 139 6.43 11.41 -4.58
N GLY A 140 6.42 10.84 -5.78
CA GLY A 140 6.70 11.58 -7.02
C GLY A 140 5.67 12.66 -7.38
N LEU A 141 4.50 12.66 -6.74
CA LEU A 141 3.47 13.70 -6.84
C LEU A 141 3.54 14.73 -5.71
N GLY A 142 4.56 14.64 -4.83
CA GLY A 142 4.73 15.52 -3.68
C GLY A 142 3.90 15.13 -2.46
N LEU A 143 3.33 13.91 -2.41
CA LEU A 143 2.62 13.39 -1.24
C LEU A 143 3.42 12.30 -0.55
N GLU A 144 4.13 12.66 0.51
CA GLU A 144 4.79 11.68 1.37
C GLU A 144 3.76 11.00 2.28
N ARG A 145 3.37 9.78 1.90
CA ARG A 145 2.34 9.00 2.59
C ARG A 145 2.80 7.56 2.79
N ARG A 146 2.36 6.95 3.89
CA ARG A 146 2.57 5.51 4.13
C ARG A 146 1.40 4.74 3.54
N VAL A 147 1.70 3.65 2.83
CA VAL A 147 0.68 2.77 2.24
C VAL A 147 0.73 1.42 2.93
N ALA A 148 -0.38 1.03 3.56
CA ALA A 148 -0.60 -0.33 4.05
C ALA A 148 -1.66 -1.00 3.19
N ALA A 149 -1.59 -2.31 3.02
CA ALA A 149 -2.63 -3.07 2.34
C ALA A 149 -3.16 -4.16 3.26
N ASP A 150 -4.46 -4.39 3.15
CA ASP A 150 -5.16 -5.47 3.79
C ASP A 150 -6.02 -6.19 2.75
N ALA A 151 -6.11 -7.51 2.85
CA ALA A 151 -6.80 -8.36 1.89
C ALA A 151 -7.88 -9.18 2.54
N THR A 152 -9.10 -8.97 2.07
CA THR A 152 -10.29 -9.76 2.36
C THR A 152 -10.75 -10.38 1.06
N LEU A 153 -10.05 -11.44 0.65
CA LEU A 153 -10.19 -12.05 -0.68
C LEU A 153 -11.66 -12.27 -1.05
N PRO A 154 -12.08 -11.87 -2.27
CA PRO A 154 -11.28 -11.40 -3.40
C PRO A 154 -10.94 -9.87 -3.38
N SER A 155 -11.34 -9.16 -2.34
CA SER A 155 -11.17 -7.71 -2.21
C SER A 155 -9.85 -7.34 -1.52
N VAL A 156 -9.23 -6.25 -1.96
CA VAL A 156 -8.04 -5.66 -1.33
C VAL A 156 -8.32 -4.20 -1.03
N THR A 157 -7.91 -3.75 0.14
CA THR A 157 -7.98 -2.35 0.56
C THR A 157 -6.58 -1.81 0.83
N PHE A 158 -6.19 -0.77 0.10
CA PHE A 158 -4.97 -0.03 0.32
C PHE A 158 -5.29 1.23 1.14
N THR A 159 -4.73 1.31 2.33
CA THR A 159 -4.85 2.46 3.22
C THR A 159 -3.65 3.37 3.02
N VAL A 160 -3.90 4.57 2.52
CA VAL A 160 -2.93 5.65 2.40
C VAL A 160 -3.10 6.55 3.62
N ALA A 161 -2.16 6.43 4.56
CA ALA A 161 -2.13 7.25 5.76
C ALA A 161 -1.06 8.34 5.63
N GLN A 162 -1.27 9.43 6.36
CA GLN A 162 -0.19 10.39 6.57
C GLN A 162 0.98 9.66 7.24
N ALA A 163 2.22 9.96 6.85
CA ALA A 163 3.36 9.55 7.65
C ALA A 163 3.11 10.13 9.06
N THR A 164 2.93 9.27 10.05
CA THR A 164 2.84 9.71 11.44
C THR A 164 4.10 10.54 11.68
N PRO A 165 4.03 11.75 12.24
CA PRO A 165 5.22 12.43 12.70
C PRO A 165 5.81 11.59 13.83
N SER A 166 6.67 10.63 13.45
CA SER A 166 7.50 9.89 14.36
C SER A 166 8.41 10.91 15.01
N MET A 167 8.27 11.07 16.33
CA MET A 167 9.02 11.99 17.17
C MET A 167 10.48 12.15 16.71
N ALA A 168 10.78 13.30 16.10
CA ALA A 168 12.12 13.81 15.99
C ALA A 168 12.30 14.83 17.14
N SER A 169 13.22 14.50 18.03
CA SER A 169 13.88 15.36 19.01
C SER A 169 13.07 15.84 20.22
N GLY A 170 13.07 15.03 21.28
CA GLY A 170 13.16 15.58 22.63
C GLY A 170 14.59 16.01 22.90
N ALA A 171 14.87 17.30 22.73
CA ALA A 171 15.96 18.05 23.36
C ALA A 171 15.89 19.52 22.90
N ASP A 172 15.00 20.31 23.49
CA ASP A 172 15.44 21.47 24.26
C ASP A 172 14.27 21.93 25.16
N ALA A 173 14.46 21.79 26.46
CA ALA A 173 13.56 22.28 27.49
C ALA A 173 14.27 23.43 28.18
N GLY A 174 13.67 24.63 28.09
CA GLY A 174 13.86 25.68 29.08
C GLY A 174 14.30 27.02 28.50
N ALA A 175 13.37 27.96 28.42
CA ALA A 175 13.39 29.10 29.35
C ALA A 175 12.24 30.07 29.11
N ALA A 176 11.49 30.29 30.19
CA ALA A 176 10.91 31.57 30.59
C ALA A 176 9.86 32.25 29.67
N ALA A 177 8.60 32.11 30.10
CA ALA A 177 7.67 33.24 30.08
C ALA A 177 8.25 34.42 30.91
N PRO A 178 7.87 35.66 30.57
CA PRO A 178 6.95 36.33 31.49
C PRO A 178 5.82 37.12 30.79
N SER A 179 4.66 37.04 31.43
CA SER A 179 3.73 38.12 31.83
C SER A 179 3.34 39.24 30.85
N GLU A 180 2.02 39.33 30.66
CA GLU A 180 1.17 40.53 30.49
C GLU A 180 1.37 41.45 29.27
N ALA A 181 0.32 41.57 28.46
CA ALA A 181 -0.52 42.77 28.48
C ALA A 181 -1.78 42.57 27.61
N SER A 182 -2.92 42.83 28.23
CA SER A 182 -4.23 43.08 27.62
C SER A 182 -4.16 43.98 26.39
N LEU A 183 -5.05 43.75 25.43
CA LEU A 183 -5.81 44.84 24.79
C LEU A 183 -7.03 44.24 24.07
N ASN A 184 -8.19 44.48 24.68
CA ASN A 184 -9.48 44.53 23.99
C ASN A 184 -9.48 45.75 23.07
N LEU A 185 -9.76 45.55 21.78
CA LEU A 185 -10.77 46.28 20.99
C LEU A 185 -11.00 45.53 19.67
#